data_AF-A0A0N4WIA5-F1
#
_entry.id   AF-A0A0N4WIA5-F1
#
_cell.length_a   1.000
_cell.length_b   1.000
_cell.length_c   1.000
_cell.angle_alpha   90.00
_cell.angle_beta   90.00
_cell.angle_gamma   90.00
#
_symmetry.space_group_name_H-M   'P 1'
#
loop_
_entity.id
_entity.type
_entity.pdbx_description
1 polymer ?
#
loop_
_entity_poly.entity_id
_entity_poly.type
_entity_poly.pdbx_seq_one_letter_code
_entity_poly.pdbx_strand_id
1 'polypeptide(L)'
;MASVIRRIRRTNKKAAKYRFTATLEELLIVGSEKWKPSTVTVSFMHRRRKISSKERKWEESFSNPDQTVIMWPEQAAEHIDILTTLYKSQHEDQYDDKEWTIVVEEVTSKGRRRPIAAVSLNIRLFIMDFPEQKSELKLKLRPLTPQLKQCNLVLLLSSQLLKEGL
;
A
#
# COMPACT_ATOMS: atom_id res chain seq x y z
N MET A 1 -38.68 22.24 -6.56
CA MET A 1 -37.96 22.43 -5.29
C MET A 1 -36.57 21.80 -5.42
N ALA A 2 -35.53 22.60 -5.62
CA ALA A 2 -34.16 22.10 -5.79
C ALA A 2 -33.50 21.88 -4.42
N SER A 3 -33.19 20.63 -4.09
CA SER A 3 -32.47 20.29 -2.86
C SER A 3 -31.02 20.77 -2.99
N VAL A 4 -30.69 21.86 -2.30
CA VAL A 4 -29.31 22.31 -2.10
C VAL A 4 -28.60 21.27 -1.23
N ILE A 5 -27.79 20.42 -1.85
CA ILE A 5 -26.85 19.55 -1.13
C ILE A 5 -25.80 20.48 -0.51
N ARG A 6 -25.97 20.82 0.77
CA ARG A 6 -24.95 21.52 1.54
C ARG A 6 -23.71 20.65 1.61
N ARG A 7 -22.70 21.02 0.83
CA ARG A 7 -21.33 20.48 0.94
C ARG A 7 -20.87 20.72 2.38
N ILE A 8 -20.69 19.64 3.15
CA ILE A 8 -20.15 19.72 4.51
C ILE A 8 -18.79 20.42 4.43
N ARG A 9 -18.74 21.70 4.80
CA ARG A 9 -17.48 22.40 5.02
C ARG A 9 -16.92 21.89 6.33
N ARG A 10 -15.74 21.28 6.29
CA ARG A 10 -14.97 20.88 7.47
C ARG A 10 -14.32 22.14 8.06
N THR A 11 -15.12 23.05 8.61
CA THR A 11 -14.74 24.43 8.89
C THR A 11 -13.61 24.63 9.90
N ASN A 12 -13.15 23.56 10.60
CA ASN A 12 -12.15 23.67 11.67
C ASN A 12 -10.96 22.70 11.51
N LYS A 13 -10.65 22.20 10.30
CA LYS A 13 -9.49 21.32 10.09
C LYS A 13 -8.46 21.94 9.17
N LYS A 14 -7.19 21.91 9.59
CA LYS A 14 -6.04 22.20 8.72
C LYS A 14 -5.78 21.00 7.82
N ALA A 15 -5.53 21.25 6.55
CA ALA A 15 -5.27 20.20 5.57
C ALA A 15 -3.82 20.25 5.12
N ALA A 16 -3.12 19.12 5.05
CA ALA A 16 -1.76 19.07 4.54
C ALA A 16 -1.65 17.99 3.47
N LYS A 17 -1.09 18.34 2.31
CA LYS A 17 -0.83 17.40 1.22
C LYS A 17 0.54 16.78 1.44
N TYR A 18 0.55 15.46 1.59
CA TYR A 18 1.75 14.64 1.70
C TYR A 18 1.92 13.76 0.46
N ARG A 19 3.18 13.46 0.16
CA ARG A 19 3.59 12.33 -0.65
C ARG A 19 4.22 11.30 0.27
N PHE A 20 3.70 10.09 0.25
CA PHE A 20 4.39 8.93 0.81
C PHE A 20 4.99 8.15 -0.35
N THR A 21 6.23 7.72 -0.24
CA THR A 21 6.88 6.89 -1.25
C THR A 21 7.18 5.53 -0.64
N ALA A 22 6.48 4.51 -1.13
CA ALA A 22 6.75 3.13 -0.75
C ALA A 22 7.75 2.53 -1.73
N THR A 23 8.90 2.08 -1.22
CA THR A 23 9.92 1.36 -1.99
C THR A 23 9.80 -0.11 -1.67
N LEU A 24 9.33 -0.91 -2.62
CA LEU A 24 9.19 -2.36 -2.44
C LEU A 24 10.58 -3.00 -2.39
N GLU A 25 10.79 -3.96 -1.48
CA GLU A 25 12.06 -4.68 -1.32
C GLU A 25 11.90 -6.19 -1.50
N GLU A 26 10.93 -6.79 -0.79
CA GLU A 26 10.69 -8.24 -0.83
C GLU A 26 9.20 -8.55 -0.69
N LEU A 27 8.71 -9.51 -1.48
CA LEU A 27 7.38 -10.09 -1.33
C LEU A 27 7.49 -11.61 -1.30
N LEU A 28 7.21 -12.18 -0.13
CA LEU A 28 7.08 -13.61 0.08
C LEU A 28 5.61 -14.01 -0.09
N ILE A 29 5.37 -15.03 -0.92
CA ILE A 29 4.05 -15.67 -1.05
C ILE A 29 4.24 -17.17 -0.89
N VAL A 30 3.47 -17.78 0.01
CA VAL A 30 3.40 -19.23 0.19
C VAL A 30 1.96 -19.68 -0.07
N GLY A 31 1.79 -20.51 -1.08
CA GLY A 31 0.53 -21.06 -1.55
C GLY A 31 0.28 -22.51 -1.14
N SER A 32 -0.76 -23.08 -1.74
CA SER A 32 -1.01 -24.52 -1.79
C SER A 32 -0.40 -25.13 -3.05
N GLU A 33 -0.04 -26.42 -3.01
CA GLU A 33 0.55 -27.21 -4.11
C GLU A 33 -0.02 -26.98 -5.53
N LYS A 34 -1.33 -26.71 -5.64
CA LYS A 34 -2.01 -26.57 -6.94
C LYS A 34 -2.24 -25.12 -7.38
N TRP A 35 -1.86 -24.14 -6.57
CA TRP A 35 -2.14 -22.73 -6.83
C TRP A 35 -0.85 -21.98 -7.16
N LYS A 36 -0.76 -21.52 -8.41
CA LYS A 36 0.34 -20.71 -8.93
C LYS A 36 -0.25 -19.55 -9.74
N PRO A 37 -0.32 -18.33 -9.19
CA PRO A 37 -0.77 -17.17 -9.95
C PRO A 37 0.24 -16.87 -11.06
N SER A 38 -0.22 -16.40 -12.23
CA SER A 38 0.69 -16.08 -13.35
C SER A 38 1.56 -14.87 -13.04
N THR A 39 0.93 -13.80 -12.57
CA THR A 39 1.58 -12.56 -12.17
C THR A 39 0.91 -12.02 -10.91
N VAL A 40 1.64 -11.22 -10.16
CA VAL A 40 1.16 -10.55 -8.96
C VAL A 40 1.47 -9.07 -9.00
N THR A 41 0.68 -8.28 -8.27
CA THR A 41 0.88 -6.84 -8.08
C THR A 41 0.66 -6.46 -6.63
N VAL A 42 1.39 -5.44 -6.17
CA VAL A 42 1.15 -4.79 -4.88
C VAL A 42 0.39 -3.49 -5.13
N SER A 43 -0.73 -3.30 -4.44
CA SER A 43 -1.60 -2.15 -4.61
C SER A 43 -1.87 -1.44 -3.29
N PHE A 44 -1.81 -0.10 -3.30
CA PHE A 44 -2.20 0.76 -2.20
C PHE A 44 -3.59 1.33 -2.49
N MET A 45 -4.54 1.05 -1.60
CA MET A 45 -5.95 1.41 -1.76
C MET A 45 -6.44 2.33 -0.63
N HIS A 46 -7.21 3.35 -0.99
CA HIS A 46 -7.96 4.17 -0.04
C HIS A 46 -9.22 4.71 -0.69
N ARG A 47 -10.39 4.25 -0.20
CA ARG A 47 -11.70 4.55 -0.78
C ARG A 47 -11.74 4.15 -2.26
N ARG A 48 -11.88 5.13 -3.16
CA ARG A 48 -11.91 4.92 -4.62
C ARG A 48 -10.53 5.02 -5.29
N ARG A 49 -9.48 5.33 -4.53
CA ARG A 49 -8.11 5.45 -5.06
C ARG A 49 -7.41 4.11 -4.95
N LYS A 50 -6.72 3.74 -6.02
CA LYS A 50 -5.85 2.57 -6.09
C LYS A 50 -4.61 2.95 -6.90
N ILE A 51 -3.44 2.60 -6.37
CA ILE A 51 -2.15 2.79 -7.02
C ILE A 51 -1.46 1.43 -6.97
N SER A 52 -1.03 0.91 -8.10
CA SER A 52 -0.50 -0.45 -8.22
C SER A 52 0.94 -0.42 -8.72
N SER A 53 1.72 -1.40 -8.28
CA SER A 53 3.01 -1.75 -8.87
C SER A 53 2.86 -2.26 -10.30
N LYS A 54 3.98 -2.38 -10.99
CA LYS A 54 4.19 -3.22 -12.15
C LYS A 54 3.87 -4.67 -11.80
N GLU A 55 3.44 -5.41 -12.82
CA GLU A 55 3.17 -6.84 -12.70
C GLU A 55 4.50 -7.59 -12.58
N ARG A 56 4.60 -8.46 -11.58
CA ARG A 56 5.75 -9.34 -11.37
C ARG A 56 5.32 -10.78 -11.64
N LYS A 57 6.13 -11.53 -12.38
CA LYS A 57 5.84 -12.94 -12.63
C LYS A 57 6.07 -13.75 -11.36
N TRP A 58 5.27 -14.79 -11.20
CA TRP A 58 5.58 -15.82 -10.22
C TRP A 58 6.85 -16.55 -10.64
N GLU A 59 7.83 -16.59 -9.75
CA GLU A 59 9.08 -17.33 -9.94
C GLU A 59 9.09 -18.52 -8.98
N GLU A 60 9.25 -19.73 -9.53
CA GLU A 60 9.27 -20.94 -8.71
C GLU A 60 10.54 -20.97 -7.86
N SER A 61 10.39 -21.18 -6.54
CA SER A 61 11.54 -21.42 -5.68
C SER A 61 12.04 -22.85 -5.87
N PHE A 62 13.36 -23.00 -6.07
CA PHE A 62 14.02 -24.31 -6.15
C PHE A 62 13.90 -25.14 -4.87
N SER A 63 13.77 -24.49 -3.72
CA SER A 63 13.68 -25.16 -2.42
C SER A 63 12.26 -25.52 -2.00
N ASN A 64 11.26 -24.80 -2.52
CA ASN A 64 9.86 -25.01 -2.18
C ASN A 64 8.94 -24.59 -3.35
N PRO A 65 8.32 -25.54 -4.07
CA PRO A 65 7.50 -25.25 -5.24
C PRO A 65 6.21 -24.47 -4.92
N ASP A 66 5.80 -24.46 -3.65
CA ASP A 66 4.60 -23.74 -3.18
C ASP A 66 4.90 -22.29 -2.81
N GLN A 67 6.16 -21.86 -2.91
CA GLN A 67 6.62 -20.56 -2.49
C GLN A 67 7.25 -19.79 -3.64
N THR A 68 7.01 -18.48 -3.64
CA THR A 68 7.79 -17.53 -4.43
C THR A 68 8.29 -16.40 -3.54
N VAL A 69 9.48 -15.90 -3.85
CA VAL A 69 10.06 -14.70 -3.25
C VAL A 69 10.38 -13.75 -4.37
N ILE A 70 9.70 -12.61 -4.39
CA ILE A 70 9.93 -11.56 -5.38
C ILE A 70 10.81 -10.50 -4.73
N MET A 71 12.01 -10.32 -5.28
CA MET A 71 12.95 -9.31 -4.83
C MET A 71 12.93 -8.10 -5.76
N TRP A 72 13.01 -6.91 -5.17
CA TRP A 72 13.31 -5.66 -5.85
C TRP A 72 14.70 -5.22 -5.40
N PRO A 73 15.76 -5.51 -6.20
CA PRO A 73 17.11 -5.12 -5.83
C PRO A 73 17.22 -3.59 -5.83
N GLU A 74 18.12 -3.04 -5.02
CA GLU A 74 18.24 -1.59 -4.80
C GLU A 74 18.41 -0.81 -6.12
N GLN A 75 19.12 -1.36 -7.11
CA GLN A 75 19.36 -0.72 -8.42
C GLN A 75 18.12 -0.72 -9.32
N ALA A 76 17.12 -1.55 -9.03
CA ALA A 76 15.85 -1.63 -9.76
C ALA A 76 14.65 -1.56 -8.81
N ALA A 77 14.81 -0.85 -7.69
CA ALA A 77 13.79 -0.69 -6.69
C ALA A 77 12.53 -0.05 -7.30
N GLU A 78 11.38 -0.56 -6.90
CA GLU A 78 10.11 -0.03 -7.40
C GLU A 78 9.50 0.94 -6.38
N HIS A 79 9.37 2.19 -6.79
CA HIS A 79 8.79 3.26 -5.99
C HIS A 79 7.31 3.48 -6.34
N ILE A 80 6.47 3.51 -5.32
CA ILE A 80 5.04 3.80 -5.43
C ILE A 80 4.73 5.08 -4.67
N ASP A 81 4.37 6.12 -5.42
CA ASP A 81 4.02 7.43 -4.87
C ASP A 81 2.53 7.50 -4.49
N ILE A 82 2.28 7.72 -3.20
CA ILE A 82 0.96 7.83 -2.59
C ILE A 82 0.72 9.28 -2.20
N LEU A 83 0.00 10.01 -3.06
CA LEU A 83 -0.42 11.37 -2.78
C LEU A 83 -1.70 11.41 -1.96
N THR A 84 -1.67 12.08 -0.81
CA THR A 84 -2.82 12.13 0.09
C THR A 84 -2.86 13.40 0.92
N THR A 85 -4.07 13.83 1.26
CA THR A 85 -4.28 14.94 2.17
C THR A 85 -4.57 14.41 3.57
N LEU A 86 -3.75 14.78 4.54
CA LEU A 86 -4.00 14.59 5.95
C LEU A 86 -4.74 15.81 6.52
N TYR A 87 -5.52 15.60 7.56
CA TYR A 87 -6.28 16.65 8.24
C TYR A 87 -5.92 16.63 9.71
N LYS A 88 -5.80 17.79 10.34
CA LYS A 88 -5.67 17.91 11.80
C LYS A 88 -6.62 18.97 12.35
N SER A 89 -6.99 18.85 13.61
CA SER A 89 -7.71 19.91 14.32
C SER A 89 -6.85 21.19 14.37
N GLN A 90 -7.47 22.36 14.47
CA GLN A 90 -6.73 23.61 14.70
C GLN A 90 -6.02 23.65 16.06
N HIS A 91 -6.48 22.83 17.00
CA HIS A 91 -5.96 22.76 18.38
C HIS A 91 -5.06 21.55 18.63
N GLU A 92 -4.83 20.71 17.62
CA GLU A 92 -4.01 19.51 17.74
C GLU A 92 -2.84 19.59 16.75
N ASP A 93 -1.67 19.18 17.19
CA ASP A 93 -0.50 19.11 16.32
C ASP A 93 -0.47 17.85 15.46
N GLN A 94 -1.19 16.81 15.91
CA GLN A 94 -1.24 15.51 15.26
C GLN A 94 -2.35 15.45 14.20
N TYR A 95 -2.05 14.79 13.09
CA TYR A 95 -3.03 14.51 12.06
C TYR A 95 -4.00 13.40 12.48
N ASP A 96 -5.25 13.51 12.01
CA ASP A 96 -6.24 12.46 12.07
C ASP A 96 -5.68 11.18 11.44
N ASP A 97 -6.08 10.03 11.99
CA ASP A 97 -5.77 8.74 11.40
C ASP A 97 -6.27 8.64 9.96
N LYS A 98 -5.43 8.04 9.13
CA LYS A 98 -5.73 7.82 7.72
C LYS A 98 -5.28 6.44 7.31
N GLU A 99 -6.25 5.52 7.26
CA GLU A 99 -5.99 4.14 6.87
C GLU A 99 -5.91 3.99 5.35
N TRP A 100 -4.85 3.36 4.87
CA TRP A 100 -4.75 2.77 3.54
C TRP A 100 -4.69 1.26 3.69
N THR A 101 -5.10 0.53 2.67
CA THR A 101 -4.96 -0.92 2.61
C THR A 101 -3.94 -1.28 1.55
N ILE A 102 -2.93 -2.03 1.94
CA ILE A 102 -2.01 -2.67 1.00
C ILE A 102 -2.62 -4.01 0.63
N VAL A 103 -2.72 -4.27 -0.67
CA VAL A 103 -3.35 -5.46 -1.23
C VAL A 103 -2.39 -6.10 -2.21
N VAL A 104 -2.11 -7.38 -2.02
CA VAL A 104 -1.45 -8.20 -3.04
C VAL A 104 -2.55 -8.84 -3.88
N GLU A 105 -2.47 -8.67 -5.19
CA GLU A 105 -3.42 -9.21 -6.15
C GLU A 105 -2.73 -10.18 -7.10
N GLU A 106 -3.37 -11.31 -7.38
CA GLU A 106 -3.05 -12.11 -8.56
C GLU A 106 -3.67 -11.45 -9.80
N VAL A 107 -2.93 -11.46 -10.92
CA VAL A 107 -3.44 -11.12 -12.23
C VAL A 107 -3.48 -12.39 -13.05
N THR A 108 -4.69 -12.86 -13.34
CA THR A 108 -4.92 -14.08 -14.12
C THR A 108 -4.46 -13.90 -15.57
N SER A 109 -4.26 -15.00 -16.30
CA SER A 109 -3.93 -14.98 -17.73
C SER A 109 -4.94 -14.22 -18.61
N LYS A 110 -6.18 -14.03 -18.14
CA LYS A 110 -7.23 -13.22 -18.79
C LYS A 110 -7.23 -11.75 -18.34
N GLY A 111 -6.20 -11.30 -17.62
CA GLY A 111 -6.05 -9.93 -17.12
C GLY A 111 -6.96 -9.57 -15.93
N ARG A 112 -7.74 -10.53 -15.41
CA ARG A 112 -8.58 -10.27 -14.22
C ARG A 112 -7.70 -10.20 -12.97
N ARG A 113 -7.85 -9.13 -12.20
CA ARG A 113 -7.18 -8.93 -10.91
C ARG A 113 -8.03 -9.46 -9.78
N ARG A 114 -7.44 -10.25 -8.89
CA ARG A 114 -8.11 -10.81 -7.71
C ARG A 114 -7.25 -10.57 -6.47
N PRO A 115 -7.79 -9.96 -5.41
CA PRO A 115 -7.05 -9.76 -4.18
C PRO A 115 -6.81 -11.10 -3.48
N ILE A 116 -5.57 -11.36 -3.10
CA ILE A 116 -5.15 -12.61 -2.45
C ILE A 116 -4.70 -12.38 -1.01
N ALA A 117 -4.14 -11.21 -0.69
CA ALA A 117 -3.74 -10.85 0.66
C ALA A 117 -3.95 -9.35 0.91
N ALA A 118 -4.19 -8.94 2.16
CA ALA A 118 -4.25 -7.52 2.51
C ALA A 118 -3.79 -7.20 3.93
N VAL A 119 -3.33 -5.97 4.14
CA VAL A 119 -3.02 -5.39 5.45
C VAL A 119 -3.42 -3.92 5.48
N SER A 120 -3.96 -3.46 6.60
CA SER A 120 -4.26 -2.04 6.83
C SER A 120 -3.05 -1.32 7.39
N LEU A 121 -2.81 -0.09 6.93
CA LEU A 121 -1.72 0.77 7.31
C LEU A 121 -2.25 2.18 7.59
N ASN A 122 -2.13 2.64 8.84
CA ASN A 122 -2.40 4.03 9.16
C ASN A 122 -1.20 4.90 8.75
N ILE A 123 -1.27 5.54 7.59
CA ILE A 123 -0.15 6.30 7.01
C ILE A 123 0.25 7.51 7.87
N ARG A 124 -0.63 7.99 8.75
CA ARG A 124 -0.34 9.11 9.66
C ARG A 124 0.74 8.75 10.67
N LEU A 125 0.93 7.46 11.00
CA LEU A 125 2.02 7.00 11.87
C LEU A 125 3.40 7.06 11.21
N PHE A 126 3.46 7.32 9.90
CA PHE A 126 4.69 7.33 9.11
C PHE A 126 5.00 8.72 8.56
N ILE A 127 4.49 9.76 9.21
CA ILE A 127 4.94 11.13 8.98
C ILE A 127 6.30 11.25 9.64
N MET A 128 7.32 11.50 8.83
CA MET A 128 8.70 11.66 9.27
C MET A 128 9.03 13.13 9.48
N ASP A 129 9.83 13.40 10.51
CA ASP A 129 10.32 14.76 10.80
C ASP A 129 11.40 15.20 9.81
N PHE A 130 12.17 14.25 9.27
CA PHE A 130 13.28 14.50 8.35
C PHE A 130 13.01 13.90 6.96
N PRO A 131 13.25 14.64 5.86
CA PRO A 131 12.98 14.16 4.49
C PRO A 131 13.70 12.87 4.09
N GLU A 132 14.90 12.63 4.62
CA GLU A 132 15.72 11.45 4.28
C GLU A 132 15.35 10.22 5.11
N GLN A 133 14.54 10.38 6.16
CA GLN A 133 14.14 9.30 7.04
C GLN A 133 13.18 8.34 6.31
N LYS A 134 13.45 7.05 6.47
CA LYS A 134 12.64 5.95 5.94
C LYS A 134 12.32 4.99 7.09
N SER A 135 11.10 4.46 7.12
CA SER A 135 10.74 3.34 7.99
C SER A 135 10.72 2.04 7.21
N GLU A 136 11.48 1.06 7.67
CA GLU A 136 11.38 -0.31 7.19
C GLU A 136 10.12 -0.97 7.78
N LEU A 137 9.26 -1.48 6.90
CA LEU A 137 8.02 -2.16 7.26
C LEU A 137 8.08 -3.62 6.87
N LYS A 138 7.99 -4.51 7.86
CA LYS A 138 7.86 -5.97 7.68
C LYS A 138 6.42 -6.37 7.96
N LEU A 139 5.61 -6.41 6.91
CA LEU A 139 4.18 -6.56 7.01
C LEU A 139 3.77 -8.01 6.76
N LYS A 140 3.04 -8.61 7.71
CA LYS A 140 2.34 -9.88 7.50
C LYS A 140 0.94 -9.60 7.01
N LEU A 141 0.65 -9.96 5.76
CA LEU A 141 -0.65 -9.74 5.14
C LEU A 141 -1.62 -10.87 5.51
N ARG A 142 -2.87 -10.49 5.75
CA ARG A 142 -3.95 -11.45 5.97
C ARG A 142 -4.33 -12.13 4.66
N PRO A 143 -4.32 -13.47 4.57
CA PRO A 143 -4.85 -14.17 3.42
C PRO A 143 -6.34 -13.88 3.18
N LEU A 144 -6.71 -13.72 1.92
CA LEU A 144 -8.08 -13.46 1.45
C LEU A 144 -8.65 -14.62 0.65
N THR A 145 -7.82 -15.60 0.31
CA THR A 145 -8.19 -16.80 -0.42
C THR A 145 -7.71 -18.05 0.33
N PRO A 146 -8.40 -19.19 0.23
CA PRO A 146 -8.00 -20.42 0.93
C PRO A 146 -6.71 -21.04 0.36
N GLN A 147 -6.33 -20.67 -0.87
CA GLN A 147 -5.10 -21.17 -1.50
C GLN A 147 -3.84 -20.52 -0.94
N LEU A 148 -3.95 -19.32 -0.38
CA LEU A 148 -2.83 -18.57 0.18
C LEU A 148 -2.62 -18.93 1.64
N LYS A 149 -1.46 -19.48 1.98
CA LYS A 149 -1.09 -19.84 3.36
C LYS A 149 -0.39 -18.68 4.08
N GLN A 150 0.49 -17.97 3.39
CA GLN A 150 1.26 -16.86 3.96
C GLN A 150 1.60 -15.82 2.90
N CYS A 151 1.58 -14.55 3.30
CA CYS A 151 2.07 -13.45 2.49
C CYS A 151 2.75 -12.42 3.37
N ASN A 152 4.03 -12.14 3.12
CA ASN A 152 4.80 -11.13 3.82
C ASN A 152 5.36 -10.13 2.82
N LEU A 153 5.31 -8.84 3.16
CA LEU A 153 5.84 -7.74 2.34
C LEU A 153 6.83 -6.94 3.16
N VAL A 154 8.02 -6.73 2.60
CA VAL A 154 9.02 -5.80 3.11
C VAL A 154 9.09 -4.59 2.18
N LEU A 155 9.00 -3.40 2.76
CA LEU A 155 9.12 -2.15 2.03
C LEU A 155 9.70 -1.04 2.92
N LEU A 156 10.32 -0.04 2.30
CA LEU A 156 10.68 1.22 2.95
C LEU A 156 9.61 2.26 2.67
N LEU A 157 9.15 2.97 3.70
CA LEU A 157 8.20 4.06 3.57
C LEU A 157 8.83 5.38 4.00
N SER A 158 8.84 6.36 3.09
CA SER A 158 9.18 7.76 3.41
C SER A 158 7.95 8.66 3.28
N SER A 159 8.04 9.86 3.85
CA SER A 159 7.01 10.88 3.73
C SER A 159 7.61 12.24 3.44
N GLN A 160 6.94 13.02 2.59
CA GLN A 160 7.30 14.39 2.26
C GLN A 160 6.06 15.28 2.30
N LEU A 161 6.11 16.33 3.11
CA LEU A 161 5.11 17.40 3.08
C LEU A 161 5.28 18.20 1.78
N LEU A 162 4.21 18.29 0.99
CA LEU A 162 4.21 19.04 -0.27
C LEU A 162 3.61 20.44 -0.13
N LYS A 163 2.54 20.54 0.67
CA LYS A 163 1.81 21.79 0.86
C LYS A 163 0.96 21.71 2.12
N GLU A 164 1.10 22.69 3.01
CA GLU A 164 0.10 22.94 4.04
C GLU A 164 -0.97 23.89 3.49
N GLY A 165 -2.22 23.56 3.79
CA GLY A 165 -3.36 24.44 3.60
C GLY A 165 -3.43 25.42 4.76
N LEU A 166 -3.60 26.70 4.42
CA LEU A 166 -3.92 27.78 5.35
C LEU A 166 -5.26 27.49 6.06
#